data_AF-A0A970HUZ1-F1
#
_entry.id   AF-A0A970HUZ1-F1
#
_cell.length_a   1.000
_cell.length_b   1.000
_cell.length_c   1.000
_cell.angle_alpha   90.00
_cell.angle_beta   90.00
_cell.angle_gamma   90.00
#
_symmetry.space_group_name_H-M   'P 1'
#
loop_
_entity.id
_entity.type
_entity.pdbx_description
1 polymer ?
#
loop_
_entity_poly.entity_id
_entity_poly.type
_entity_poly.pdbx_seq_one_letter_code
_entity_poly.pdbx_strand_id
1 'polypeptide(L)'
;VEQNKAALLRGYNYAAEHVLTRDFVLAPGDGKERLLMMGNEAVALGAVAAGCRFMAAYPITPASEIMEWLQKHLPKFGGVVVQAEDEIAAIAMCIGASFAGARAMTATAGPGLSLKQENLGLAHTAELPLVIVDTQRGGPSTGMPTKHEQSDVFAMLYGTHGDTPRIVLAPSNAEECFYDTVRAFNLADKYQMPVYLALDLSLALNKQTVDPFDLSKVTIDRGEIVATETLLALAKGEGFKRYRITESGISPRSLPGQPRGQYLATGVEHDEYGKVSEDPRNRVEMMRKRFRKLENLREPGVAVYGERTSDILLVGFGATRGPLDEARKELLASGVQATHAQVRMLAPFPAEELADLIEGAKHVLVVENNFSGQLKQLIKLHVGDVLAARASSRGMTHVASLVKYNGKPFLPSEIVARAEEELKHAYAC
;
A
#
# COMPACT_ATOMS: atom_id res chain seq x y z
N VAL A 1 7.87 -28.50 30.33
CA VAL A 1 7.47 -27.24 31.01
C VAL A 1 8.23 -27.02 32.30
N GLU A 2 8.19 -27.94 33.26
CA GLU A 2 8.82 -27.75 34.58
C GLU A 2 10.34 -27.52 34.52
N GLN A 3 11.06 -28.22 33.64
CA GLN A 3 12.49 -27.98 33.44
C GLN A 3 12.80 -26.55 32.93
N ASN A 4 11.95 -25.98 32.07
CA ASN A 4 12.11 -24.60 31.59
C ASN A 4 11.85 -23.59 32.70
N LYS A 5 10.82 -23.81 33.54
CA LYS A 5 10.58 -22.98 34.73
C LYS A 5 11.76 -23.02 35.68
N ALA A 6 12.31 -24.20 35.94
CA ALA A 6 13.48 -24.38 36.79
C ALA A 6 14.75 -23.70 36.21
N ALA A 7 14.91 -23.67 34.89
CA ALA A 7 15.99 -22.93 34.24
C ALA A 7 15.80 -21.41 34.39
N LEU A 8 14.59 -20.90 34.15
CA LEU A 8 14.26 -19.48 34.32
C LEU A 8 14.49 -18.99 35.75
N LEU A 9 14.01 -19.75 36.74
CA LEU A 9 14.18 -19.41 38.15
C LEU A 9 15.66 -19.40 38.57
N ARG A 10 16.46 -20.35 38.06
CA ARG A 10 17.91 -20.36 38.30
C ARG A 10 18.59 -19.09 37.77
N GLY A 11 18.24 -18.66 36.56
CA GLY A 11 18.74 -17.40 35.98
C GLY A 11 18.28 -16.17 36.77
N TYR A 12 17.01 -16.13 37.16
CA TYR A 12 16.45 -15.05 37.99
C TYR A 12 17.16 -14.94 39.34
N ASN A 13 17.31 -16.06 40.06
CA ASN A 13 17.96 -16.09 41.37
C ASN A 13 19.43 -15.68 41.26
N TYR A 14 20.14 -16.19 40.24
CA TYR A 14 21.52 -15.78 39.97
C TYR A 14 21.61 -14.25 39.75
N ALA A 15 20.74 -13.68 38.91
CA ALA A 15 20.70 -12.24 38.67
C ALA A 15 20.35 -11.42 39.94
N ALA A 16 19.50 -11.94 40.82
CA ALA A 16 19.10 -11.28 42.06
C ALA A 16 20.22 -11.30 43.13
N GLU A 17 21.05 -12.34 43.15
CA GLU A 17 22.19 -12.50 44.06
C GLU A 17 23.44 -11.72 43.62
N HIS A 18 23.49 -11.25 42.37
CA HIS A 18 24.62 -10.51 41.81
C HIS A 18 24.26 -9.03 41.55
N VAL A 19 25.23 -8.13 41.67
CA VAL A 19 25.01 -6.70 41.41
C VAL A 19 24.88 -6.46 39.91
N LEU A 20 23.64 -6.31 39.45
CA LEU A 20 23.32 -5.78 38.12
C LEU A 20 23.00 -4.29 38.24
N THR A 21 23.46 -3.47 37.30
CA THR A 21 23.04 -2.07 37.25
C THR A 21 21.54 -2.00 36.95
N ARG A 22 20.83 -1.06 37.61
CA ARG A 22 19.39 -0.85 37.44
C ARG A 22 19.09 0.34 36.53
N ASP A 23 20.00 0.65 35.61
CA ASP A 23 19.91 1.82 34.75
C ASP A 23 18.73 1.72 33.76
N PHE A 24 18.23 0.50 33.53
CA PHE A 24 17.06 0.23 32.68
C PHE A 24 16.03 -0.59 33.46
N VAL A 25 14.87 0.00 33.70
CA VAL A 25 13.74 -0.64 34.37
C VAL A 25 12.55 -0.63 33.42
N LEU A 26 11.94 -1.80 33.21
CA LEU A 26 10.70 -1.90 32.45
C LEU A 26 9.59 -1.14 33.19
N ALA A 27 8.87 -0.29 32.48
CA ALA A 27 7.68 0.35 33.01
C ALA A 27 6.62 -0.72 33.38
N PRO A 28 5.82 -0.50 34.44
CA PRO A 28 4.68 -1.37 34.74
C PRO A 28 3.73 -1.45 33.53
N GLY A 29 3.17 -2.64 33.30
CA GLY A 29 2.13 -2.81 32.28
C GLY A 29 0.88 -1.97 32.61
N ASP A 30 0.22 -1.46 31.59
CA ASP A 30 -0.98 -0.63 31.74
C ASP A 30 -2.29 -1.43 31.95
N GLY A 31 -2.19 -2.77 32.03
CA GLY A 31 -3.30 -3.66 32.29
C GLY A 31 -4.25 -3.88 31.10
N LYS A 32 -3.96 -3.32 29.91
CA LYS A 32 -4.81 -3.47 28.73
C LYS A 32 -4.42 -4.71 27.92
N GLU A 33 -5.41 -5.54 27.62
CA GLU A 33 -5.24 -6.66 26.69
C GLU A 33 -5.10 -6.14 25.26
N ARG A 34 -4.07 -6.62 24.56
CA ARG A 34 -3.74 -6.21 23.21
C ARG A 34 -3.37 -7.42 22.36
N LEU A 35 -3.52 -7.26 21.06
CA LEU A 35 -3.04 -8.21 20.07
C LEU A 35 -1.53 -8.04 19.91
N LEU A 36 -0.82 -9.15 19.66
CA LEU A 36 0.57 -9.13 19.24
C LEU A 36 0.63 -9.78 17.86
N MET A 37 0.89 -8.99 16.82
CA MET A 37 0.83 -9.49 15.45
C MET A 37 1.80 -8.80 14.51
N MET A 38 2.10 -9.47 13.41
CA MET A 38 2.91 -8.94 12.31
C MET A 38 2.04 -8.20 11.29
N GLY A 39 2.64 -7.31 10.48
CA GLY A 39 1.92 -6.64 9.39
C GLY A 39 1.32 -7.63 8.38
N ASN A 40 2.04 -8.71 8.07
CA ASN A 40 1.54 -9.79 7.22
C ASN A 40 0.26 -10.45 7.78
N GLU A 41 0.23 -10.74 9.08
CA GLU A 41 -0.95 -11.32 9.73
C GLU A 41 -2.12 -10.34 9.72
N ALA A 42 -1.84 -9.04 9.86
CA ALA A 42 -2.87 -8.00 9.82
C ALA A 42 -3.46 -7.84 8.41
N VAL A 43 -2.64 -7.90 7.36
CA VAL A 43 -3.11 -7.96 5.97
C VAL A 43 -3.98 -9.19 5.74
N ALA A 44 -3.52 -10.38 6.17
CA ALA A 44 -4.26 -11.62 6.01
C ALA A 44 -5.64 -11.59 6.72
N LEU A 45 -5.67 -11.09 7.96
CA LEU A 45 -6.91 -10.92 8.72
C LEU A 45 -7.83 -9.85 8.08
N GLY A 46 -7.25 -8.74 7.63
CA GLY A 46 -7.96 -7.67 6.92
C GLY A 46 -8.59 -8.18 5.63
N ALA A 47 -7.92 -9.06 4.89
CA ALA A 47 -8.46 -9.68 3.69
C ALA A 47 -9.69 -10.56 3.98
N VAL A 48 -9.63 -11.38 5.05
CA VAL A 48 -10.80 -12.17 5.47
C VAL A 48 -11.97 -11.25 5.84
N ALA A 49 -11.70 -10.21 6.65
CA ALA A 49 -12.71 -9.23 7.06
C ALA A 49 -13.30 -8.46 5.88
N ALA A 50 -12.50 -8.19 4.85
CA ALA A 50 -12.93 -7.56 3.61
C ALA A 50 -13.75 -8.48 2.69
N GLY A 51 -13.99 -9.73 3.06
CA GLY A 51 -14.73 -10.67 2.22
C GLY A 51 -13.92 -11.27 1.08
N CYS A 52 -12.57 -11.27 1.16
CA CYS A 52 -11.73 -12.05 0.25
C CYS A 52 -12.15 -13.52 0.28
N ARG A 53 -12.22 -14.17 -0.89
CA ARG A 53 -12.56 -15.59 -1.01
C ARG A 53 -11.61 -16.37 -1.90
N PHE A 54 -10.63 -15.72 -2.51
CA PHE A 54 -9.64 -16.39 -3.33
C PHE A 54 -8.27 -15.75 -3.16
N MET A 55 -7.26 -16.57 -2.90
CA MET A 55 -5.87 -16.16 -3.00
C MET A 55 -5.12 -17.17 -3.85
N ALA A 56 -4.32 -16.69 -4.80
CA ALA A 56 -3.26 -17.49 -5.40
C ALA A 56 -1.94 -16.74 -5.26
N ALA A 57 -0.89 -17.45 -4.85
CA ALA A 57 0.44 -16.89 -4.66
C ALA A 57 1.52 -17.94 -4.86
N TYR A 58 2.74 -17.47 -5.13
CA TYR A 58 3.96 -18.28 -5.10
C TYR A 58 4.74 -17.92 -3.82
N PRO A 59 5.30 -18.88 -3.07
CA PRO A 59 6.03 -18.59 -1.85
C PRO A 59 7.27 -17.70 -2.12
N ILE A 60 7.32 -16.52 -1.51
CA ILE A 60 8.44 -15.60 -1.61
C ILE A 60 8.59 -14.81 -0.30
N THR A 61 9.80 -14.75 0.26
CA THR A 61 10.08 -13.92 1.45
C THR A 61 10.02 -12.43 1.07
N PRO A 62 9.41 -11.55 1.89
CA PRO A 62 8.72 -11.80 3.16
C PRO A 62 7.20 -11.98 3.06
N ALA A 63 6.64 -12.23 1.87
CA ALA A 63 5.19 -12.32 1.65
C ALA A 63 4.54 -13.67 2.04
N SER A 64 5.31 -14.77 2.12
CA SER A 64 4.77 -16.13 2.31
C SER A 64 3.84 -16.28 3.52
N GLU A 65 4.09 -15.55 4.61
CA GLU A 65 3.28 -15.63 5.83
C GLU A 65 1.81 -15.24 5.60
N ILE A 66 1.53 -14.32 4.66
CA ILE A 66 0.16 -13.96 4.29
C ILE A 66 -0.56 -15.20 3.72
N MET A 67 0.13 -15.91 2.81
CA MET A 67 -0.40 -17.13 2.19
C MET A 67 -0.59 -18.24 3.22
N GLU A 68 0.42 -18.50 4.06
CA GLU A 68 0.36 -19.54 5.10
C GLU A 68 -0.76 -19.28 6.10
N TRP A 69 -0.92 -18.03 6.53
CA TRP A 69 -2.00 -17.64 7.43
C TRP A 69 -3.37 -17.84 6.77
N LEU A 70 -3.54 -17.40 5.51
CA LEU A 70 -4.80 -17.56 4.78
C LEU A 70 -5.10 -19.03 4.46
N GLN A 71 -4.11 -19.86 4.15
CA GLN A 71 -4.31 -21.30 3.92
C GLN A 71 -4.98 -21.97 5.12
N LYS A 72 -4.60 -21.56 6.35
CA LYS A 72 -5.17 -22.10 7.59
C LYS A 72 -6.56 -21.56 7.93
N HIS A 73 -6.89 -20.33 7.52
CA HIS A 73 -8.08 -19.62 8.01
C HIS A 73 -9.15 -19.37 6.94
N LEU A 74 -8.76 -19.01 5.72
CA LEU A 74 -9.68 -18.65 4.63
C LEU A 74 -10.70 -19.76 4.29
N PRO A 75 -10.35 -21.07 4.31
CA PRO A 75 -11.34 -22.15 4.09
C PRO A 75 -12.50 -22.16 5.08
N LYS A 76 -12.29 -21.70 6.32
CA LYS A 76 -13.35 -21.59 7.34
C LYS A 76 -14.42 -20.56 6.99
N PHE A 77 -14.11 -19.66 6.05
CA PHE A 77 -15.00 -18.62 5.55
C PHE A 77 -15.45 -18.90 4.11
N GLY A 78 -15.27 -20.13 3.62
CA GLY A 78 -15.66 -20.54 2.27
C GLY A 78 -14.77 -20.00 1.15
N GLY A 79 -13.55 -19.57 1.47
CA GLY A 79 -12.56 -19.17 0.46
C GLY A 79 -11.50 -20.25 0.19
N VAL A 80 -10.70 -20.03 -0.85
CA VAL A 80 -9.69 -20.99 -1.32
C VAL A 80 -8.35 -20.28 -1.43
N VAL A 81 -7.28 -20.97 -1.02
CA VAL A 81 -5.90 -20.55 -1.26
C VAL A 81 -5.22 -21.57 -2.15
N VAL A 82 -4.58 -21.09 -3.23
CA VAL A 82 -3.82 -21.90 -4.16
C VAL A 82 -2.35 -21.47 -4.11
N GLN A 83 -1.47 -22.40 -3.77
CA GLN A 83 -0.05 -22.22 -4.03
C GLN A 83 0.19 -22.54 -5.50
N ALA A 84 0.48 -21.51 -6.30
CA ALA A 84 0.74 -21.67 -7.72
C ALA A 84 2.19 -22.14 -7.96
N GLU A 85 2.48 -22.54 -9.19
CA GLU A 85 3.79 -22.97 -9.67
C GLU A 85 4.79 -21.81 -9.81
N ASP A 86 4.30 -20.61 -10.09
CA ASP A 86 5.07 -19.36 -10.18
C ASP A 86 4.17 -18.12 -10.00
N GLU A 87 4.76 -16.93 -10.02
CA GLU A 87 4.02 -15.68 -9.87
C GLU A 87 3.12 -15.32 -11.04
N ILE A 88 3.38 -15.83 -12.25
CA ILE A 88 2.59 -15.61 -13.48
C ILE A 88 1.27 -16.40 -13.37
N ALA A 89 1.35 -17.67 -13.01
CA ALA A 89 0.20 -18.53 -12.75
C ALA A 89 -0.64 -17.98 -11.59
N ALA A 90 0.02 -17.56 -10.48
CA ALA A 90 -0.68 -16.98 -9.34
C ALA A 90 -1.53 -15.75 -9.72
N ILE A 91 -0.97 -14.80 -10.49
CA ILE A 91 -1.73 -13.61 -10.88
C ILE A 91 -2.83 -13.95 -11.89
N ALA A 92 -2.57 -14.86 -12.84
CA ALA A 92 -3.58 -15.30 -13.80
C ALA A 92 -4.79 -15.96 -13.11
N MET A 93 -4.55 -16.82 -12.11
CA MET A 93 -5.61 -17.42 -11.28
C MET A 93 -6.43 -16.35 -10.55
N CYS A 94 -5.76 -15.35 -9.97
CA CYS A 94 -6.45 -14.27 -9.27
C CYS A 94 -7.31 -13.40 -10.21
N ILE A 95 -6.83 -13.13 -11.43
CA ILE A 95 -7.59 -12.43 -12.47
C ILE A 95 -8.83 -13.24 -12.86
N GLY A 96 -8.70 -14.56 -13.04
CA GLY A 96 -9.84 -15.44 -13.30
C GLY A 96 -10.86 -15.44 -12.16
N ALA A 97 -10.41 -15.50 -10.91
CA ALA A 97 -11.28 -15.42 -9.75
C ALA A 97 -12.01 -14.06 -9.63
N SER A 98 -11.30 -12.96 -9.94
CA SER A 98 -11.88 -11.62 -9.99
C SER A 98 -12.96 -11.49 -11.07
N PHE A 99 -12.69 -12.02 -12.28
CA PHE A 99 -13.67 -12.09 -13.36
C PHE A 99 -14.91 -12.91 -12.96
N ALA A 100 -14.73 -14.00 -12.22
CA ALA A 100 -15.82 -14.81 -11.66
C ALA A 100 -16.62 -14.09 -10.55
N GLY A 101 -16.19 -12.91 -10.09
CA GLY A 101 -16.88 -12.11 -9.09
C GLY A 101 -16.41 -12.31 -7.65
N ALA A 102 -15.38 -13.12 -7.42
CA ALA A 102 -14.77 -13.24 -6.11
C ALA A 102 -13.87 -12.02 -5.82
N ARG A 103 -13.85 -11.56 -4.56
CA ARG A 103 -12.74 -10.72 -4.09
C ARG A 103 -11.50 -11.60 -4.01
N ALA A 104 -10.51 -11.29 -4.84
CA ALA A 104 -9.28 -12.05 -4.97
C ALA A 104 -8.06 -11.20 -4.59
N MET A 105 -6.98 -11.87 -4.15
CA MET A 105 -5.69 -11.22 -3.90
C MET A 105 -4.48 -12.11 -4.18
N THR A 106 -3.33 -11.49 -4.39
CA THR A 106 -2.01 -12.12 -4.36
C THR A 106 -1.09 -11.34 -3.41
N ALA A 107 -0.08 -12.01 -2.86
CA ALA A 107 1.02 -11.37 -2.14
C ALA A 107 2.35 -11.74 -2.80
N THR A 108 3.30 -10.80 -2.83
CA THR A 108 4.59 -10.94 -3.52
C THR A 108 5.65 -9.99 -2.93
N ALA A 109 6.87 -10.05 -3.47
CA ALA A 109 7.90 -9.01 -3.36
C ALA A 109 8.38 -8.59 -4.77
N GLY A 110 9.32 -7.65 -4.87
CA GLY A 110 9.88 -7.12 -6.12
C GLY A 110 10.13 -8.09 -7.29
N PRO A 111 10.80 -9.24 -7.10
CA PRO A 111 11.00 -10.21 -8.20
C PRO A 111 9.68 -10.75 -8.75
N GLY A 112 8.79 -11.17 -7.86
CA GLY A 112 7.47 -11.67 -8.24
C GLY A 112 6.55 -10.58 -8.79
N LEU A 113 6.65 -9.34 -8.28
CA LEU A 113 5.94 -8.19 -8.85
C LEU A 113 6.35 -7.97 -10.31
N SER A 114 7.65 -8.11 -10.62
CA SER A 114 8.18 -7.98 -11.99
C SER A 114 7.57 -9.02 -12.93
N LEU A 115 7.43 -10.28 -12.49
CA LEU A 115 6.80 -11.35 -13.27
C LEU A 115 5.29 -11.14 -13.49
N LYS A 116 4.62 -10.42 -12.58
CA LYS A 116 3.17 -10.16 -12.67
C LYS A 116 2.81 -9.03 -13.64
N GLN A 117 3.77 -8.22 -14.09
CA GLN A 117 3.50 -6.95 -14.79
C GLN A 117 2.64 -7.11 -16.05
N GLU A 118 2.88 -8.13 -16.87
CA GLU A 118 2.09 -8.35 -18.09
C GLU A 118 0.61 -8.63 -17.77
N ASN A 119 0.35 -9.54 -16.83
CA ASN A 119 -0.99 -9.89 -16.39
C ASN A 119 -1.69 -8.72 -15.66
N LEU A 120 -0.94 -7.89 -14.95
CA LEU A 120 -1.48 -6.64 -14.39
C LEU A 120 -1.98 -5.71 -15.50
N GLY A 121 -1.30 -5.65 -16.65
CA GLY A 121 -1.79 -4.96 -17.84
C GLY A 121 -3.16 -5.48 -18.30
N LEU A 122 -3.33 -6.80 -18.36
CA LEU A 122 -4.62 -7.43 -18.65
C LEU A 122 -5.69 -7.02 -17.62
N ALA A 123 -5.38 -7.07 -16.32
CA ALA A 123 -6.34 -6.72 -15.28
C ALA A 123 -6.81 -5.25 -15.35
N HIS A 124 -5.91 -4.32 -15.67
CA HIS A 124 -6.25 -2.91 -15.88
C HIS A 124 -7.11 -2.72 -17.13
N THR A 125 -6.72 -3.30 -18.26
CA THR A 125 -7.45 -3.18 -19.53
C THR A 125 -8.84 -3.80 -19.41
N ALA A 126 -8.96 -4.98 -18.79
CA ALA A 126 -10.23 -5.66 -18.58
C ALA A 126 -11.08 -5.09 -17.42
N GLU A 127 -10.58 -4.07 -16.71
CA GLU A 127 -11.24 -3.42 -15.57
C GLU A 127 -11.66 -4.40 -14.47
N LEU A 128 -10.71 -5.23 -14.02
CA LEU A 128 -10.95 -6.27 -13.02
C LEU A 128 -10.43 -5.85 -11.63
N PRO A 129 -11.26 -5.93 -10.57
CA PRO A 129 -10.86 -5.59 -9.22
C PRO A 129 -9.92 -6.63 -8.64
N LEU A 130 -8.76 -6.22 -8.15
CA LEU A 130 -7.78 -7.13 -7.56
C LEU A 130 -6.93 -6.43 -6.51
N VAL A 131 -6.59 -7.11 -5.40
CA VAL A 131 -5.64 -6.59 -4.41
C VAL A 131 -4.29 -7.27 -4.57
N ILE A 132 -3.21 -6.48 -4.64
CA ILE A 132 -1.83 -6.95 -4.73
C ILE A 132 -1.08 -6.43 -3.53
N VAL A 133 -0.52 -7.33 -2.72
CA VAL A 133 0.38 -6.96 -1.62
C VAL A 133 1.81 -7.09 -2.11
N ASP A 134 2.55 -5.99 -2.11
CA ASP A 134 3.99 -6.00 -2.35
C ASP A 134 4.72 -5.76 -1.02
N THR A 135 5.36 -6.81 -0.50
CA THR A 135 6.18 -6.72 0.69
C THR A 135 7.63 -6.50 0.26
N GLN A 136 8.01 -5.24 0.12
CA GLN A 136 9.31 -4.82 -0.41
C GLN A 136 10.48 -5.40 0.39
N ARG A 137 11.55 -5.78 -0.31
CA ARG A 137 12.81 -6.32 0.25
C ARG A 137 13.99 -5.83 -0.57
N GLY A 138 15.21 -6.00 -0.06
CA GLY A 138 16.42 -5.54 -0.74
C GLY A 138 16.54 -6.07 -2.17
N GLY A 139 16.61 -5.16 -3.15
CA GLY A 139 16.85 -5.45 -4.57
C GLY A 139 18.29 -5.09 -5.00
N PRO A 140 18.57 -5.00 -6.32
CA PRO A 140 17.75 -5.48 -7.44
C PRO A 140 17.86 -7.01 -7.64
N SER A 141 17.05 -7.57 -8.54
CA SER A 141 17.01 -9.02 -8.82
C SER A 141 16.71 -9.81 -7.54
N THR A 142 17.37 -10.94 -7.28
CA THR A 142 17.25 -11.69 -6.01
C THR A 142 17.54 -10.80 -4.81
N GLY A 143 18.51 -9.89 -4.95
CA GLY A 143 18.93 -8.90 -3.96
C GLY A 143 19.26 -9.50 -2.60
N MET A 144 18.70 -8.91 -1.55
CA MET A 144 18.83 -9.35 -0.16
C MET A 144 17.46 -9.74 0.40
N PRO A 145 17.01 -10.99 0.21
CA PRO A 145 15.64 -11.42 0.52
C PRO A 145 15.17 -11.17 1.96
N THR A 146 16.11 -11.11 2.90
CA THR A 146 15.86 -10.96 4.34
C THR A 146 16.24 -9.57 4.87
N LYS A 147 16.39 -8.57 3.98
CA LYS A 147 16.80 -7.22 4.35
C LYS A 147 15.77 -6.17 3.93
N HIS A 148 15.67 -5.13 4.74
CA HIS A 148 14.70 -4.06 4.59
C HIS A 148 15.11 -3.08 3.49
N GLU A 149 14.19 -2.80 2.58
CA GLU A 149 14.34 -1.82 1.51
C GLU A 149 12.94 -1.40 1.03
N GLN A 150 12.86 -0.23 0.41
CA GLN A 150 11.66 0.42 -0.09
C GLN A 150 11.89 0.88 -1.54
N SER A 151 12.32 -0.05 -2.40
CA SER A 151 12.83 0.20 -3.75
C SER A 151 11.83 -0.09 -4.89
N ASP A 152 10.61 -0.51 -4.58
CA ASP A 152 9.68 -1.04 -5.60
C ASP A 152 8.55 -0.05 -5.91
N VAL A 153 8.60 1.18 -5.37
CA VAL A 153 7.59 2.22 -5.60
C VAL A 153 7.38 2.47 -7.10
N PHE A 154 8.46 2.68 -7.86
CA PHE A 154 8.35 2.85 -9.32
C PHE A 154 7.88 1.59 -10.04
N ALA A 155 8.20 0.39 -9.55
CA ALA A 155 7.70 -0.84 -10.14
C ALA A 155 6.18 -0.99 -9.95
N MET A 156 5.64 -0.58 -8.80
CA MET A 156 4.19 -0.54 -8.57
C MET A 156 3.49 0.53 -9.41
N LEU A 157 4.10 1.71 -9.57
CA LEU A 157 3.49 2.85 -10.27
C LEU A 157 3.60 2.72 -11.80
N TYR A 158 4.75 2.25 -12.30
CA TYR A 158 5.13 2.37 -13.72
C TYR A 158 5.65 1.06 -14.34
N GLY A 159 5.54 -0.08 -13.65
CA GLY A 159 6.16 -1.34 -14.11
C GLY A 159 5.43 -2.05 -15.25
N THR A 160 4.17 -1.73 -15.52
CA THR A 160 3.38 -2.32 -16.60
C THR A 160 3.51 -1.50 -17.88
N HIS A 161 3.52 -2.16 -19.04
CA HIS A 161 3.57 -1.46 -20.34
C HIS A 161 2.28 -0.68 -20.63
N GLY A 162 2.42 0.49 -21.26
CA GLY A 162 1.31 1.40 -21.57
C GLY A 162 0.75 2.15 -20.35
N ASP A 163 -0.11 3.13 -20.62
CA ASP A 163 -0.69 3.98 -19.58
C ASP A 163 -1.87 3.28 -18.90
N THR A 164 -1.81 3.18 -17.57
CA THR A 164 -2.86 2.53 -16.79
C THR A 164 -3.03 3.24 -15.44
N PRO A 165 -4.27 3.43 -14.96
CA PRO A 165 -4.53 4.06 -13.66
C PRO A 165 -4.02 3.18 -12.51
N ARG A 166 -3.61 3.79 -11.39
CA ARG A 166 -3.06 3.08 -10.22
C ARG A 166 -3.65 3.60 -8.92
N ILE A 167 -3.94 2.68 -8.01
CA ILE A 167 -4.16 2.97 -6.60
C ILE A 167 -3.12 2.19 -5.79
N VAL A 168 -2.31 2.87 -5.01
CA VAL A 168 -1.24 2.28 -4.19
C VAL A 168 -1.33 2.86 -2.79
N LEU A 169 -1.79 2.05 -1.84
CA LEU A 169 -1.85 2.37 -0.42
C LEU A 169 -0.54 1.96 0.25
N ALA A 170 -0.07 2.73 1.23
CA ALA A 170 1.20 2.51 1.93
C ALA A 170 0.98 2.48 3.46
N PRO A 171 0.49 1.35 4.02
CA PRO A 171 0.34 1.16 5.47
C PRO A 171 1.69 1.37 6.20
N SER A 172 1.67 1.75 7.47
CA SER A 172 2.87 2.12 8.25
C SER A 172 2.94 1.49 9.64
N ASN A 173 1.87 0.82 10.06
CA ASN A 173 1.81 -0.04 11.24
C ASN A 173 0.85 -1.21 11.01
N ALA A 174 0.81 -2.18 11.92
CA ALA A 174 -0.02 -3.37 11.78
C ALA A 174 -1.53 -3.04 11.79
N GLU A 175 -1.97 -2.02 12.53
CA GLU A 175 -3.38 -1.59 12.53
C GLU A 175 -3.82 -1.09 11.15
N GLU A 176 -3.01 -0.25 10.55
CA GLU A 176 -3.22 0.26 9.21
C GLU A 176 -3.16 -0.85 8.16
N CYS A 177 -2.27 -1.83 8.30
CA CYS A 177 -2.28 -3.01 7.43
C CYS A 177 -3.66 -3.70 7.40
N PHE A 178 -4.33 -3.83 8.55
CA PHE A 178 -5.67 -4.41 8.62
C PHE A 178 -6.72 -3.54 7.91
N TYR A 179 -6.85 -2.27 8.30
CA TYR A 179 -7.89 -1.39 7.75
C TYR A 179 -7.63 -0.98 6.29
N ASP A 180 -6.38 -0.75 5.90
CA ASP A 180 -6.04 -0.45 4.50
C ASP A 180 -6.23 -1.67 3.60
N THR A 181 -6.12 -2.90 4.11
CA THR A 181 -6.49 -4.08 3.33
C THR A 181 -8.00 -4.09 3.05
N VAL A 182 -8.84 -3.80 4.05
CA VAL A 182 -10.29 -3.65 3.84
C VAL A 182 -10.58 -2.55 2.83
N ARG A 183 -9.93 -1.40 2.99
CA ARG A 183 -10.04 -0.26 2.07
C ARG A 183 -9.59 -0.64 0.65
N ALA A 184 -8.49 -1.37 0.49
CA ALA A 184 -7.97 -1.79 -0.81
C ALA A 184 -8.99 -2.63 -1.58
N PHE A 185 -9.68 -3.57 -0.92
CA PHE A 185 -10.73 -4.36 -1.57
C PHE A 185 -11.94 -3.51 -1.98
N ASN A 186 -12.35 -2.55 -1.15
CA ASN A 186 -13.43 -1.64 -1.49
C ASN A 186 -13.05 -0.71 -2.66
N LEU A 187 -11.84 -0.17 -2.65
CA LEU A 187 -11.31 0.64 -3.76
C LEU A 187 -11.20 -0.19 -5.04
N ALA A 188 -10.73 -1.44 -4.94
CA ALA A 188 -10.62 -2.33 -6.09
C ALA A 188 -11.99 -2.56 -6.73
N ASP A 189 -13.00 -2.93 -5.94
CA ASP A 189 -14.37 -3.15 -6.42
C ASP A 189 -15.02 -1.86 -6.97
N LYS A 190 -14.92 -0.75 -6.22
CA LYS A 190 -15.52 0.54 -6.59
C LYS A 190 -14.94 1.11 -7.87
N TYR A 191 -13.62 1.07 -8.02
CA TYR A 191 -12.92 1.61 -9.17
C TYR A 191 -12.63 0.58 -10.27
N GLN A 192 -12.94 -0.70 -10.02
CA GLN A 192 -12.78 -1.81 -10.97
C GLN A 192 -11.37 -1.82 -11.57
N MET A 193 -10.37 -1.86 -10.69
CA MET A 193 -8.95 -1.92 -11.07
C MET A 193 -8.11 -2.62 -10.00
N PRO A 194 -6.88 -3.04 -10.36
CA PRO A 194 -5.86 -3.43 -9.40
C PRO A 194 -5.55 -2.34 -8.37
N VAL A 195 -5.46 -2.72 -7.09
CA VAL A 195 -5.04 -1.88 -5.97
C VAL A 195 -3.87 -2.53 -5.25
N TYR A 196 -2.82 -1.75 -4.99
CA TYR A 196 -1.60 -2.22 -4.34
C TYR A 196 -1.58 -1.83 -2.87
N LEU A 197 -1.03 -2.71 -2.04
CA LEU A 197 -0.60 -2.44 -0.68
C LEU A 197 0.92 -2.51 -0.65
N ALA A 198 1.56 -1.35 -0.53
CA ALA A 198 3.00 -1.17 -0.44
C ALA A 198 3.46 -1.37 1.00
N LEU A 199 3.86 -2.60 1.34
CA LEU A 199 4.51 -2.93 2.58
C LEU A 199 6.03 -2.96 2.36
N ASP A 200 6.77 -3.12 3.44
CA ASP A 200 8.21 -3.42 3.42
C ASP A 200 8.53 -4.50 4.45
N LEU A 201 9.70 -5.14 4.33
CA LEU A 201 10.09 -6.27 5.17
C LEU A 201 9.99 -5.98 6.67
N SER A 202 10.27 -4.74 7.09
CA SER A 202 10.24 -4.38 8.51
C SER A 202 8.80 -4.39 9.01
N LEU A 203 7.89 -3.73 8.29
CA LEU A 203 6.46 -3.74 8.64
C LEU A 203 5.83 -5.13 8.51
N ALA A 204 6.24 -5.89 7.49
CA ALA A 204 5.69 -7.21 7.19
C ALA A 204 5.95 -8.21 8.32
N LEU A 205 7.19 -8.28 8.84
CA LEU A 205 7.64 -9.33 9.75
C LEU A 205 7.77 -8.91 11.23
N ASN A 206 7.89 -7.61 11.53
CA ASN A 206 8.04 -7.19 12.93
C ASN A 206 6.69 -7.27 13.65
N LYS A 207 6.72 -7.88 14.84
CA LYS A 207 5.55 -7.95 15.72
C LYS A 207 5.32 -6.61 16.40
N GLN A 208 4.07 -6.18 16.39
CA GLN A 208 3.61 -4.97 17.04
C GLN A 208 2.50 -5.31 18.03
N THR A 209 2.47 -4.58 19.13
CA THR A 209 1.33 -4.59 20.05
C THR A 209 0.26 -3.68 19.47
N VAL A 210 -0.93 -4.22 19.23
CA VAL A 210 -2.04 -3.53 18.55
C VAL A 210 -3.29 -3.60 19.42
N ASP A 211 -4.03 -2.50 19.52
CA ASP A 211 -5.33 -2.52 20.18
C ASP A 211 -6.29 -3.42 19.37
N PRO A 212 -7.26 -4.09 20.02
CA PRO A 212 -8.24 -4.92 19.32
C PRO A 212 -8.96 -4.14 18.21
N PHE A 213 -9.08 -4.74 17.02
CA PHE A 213 -9.72 -4.09 15.88
C PHE A 213 -11.21 -3.85 16.12
N ASP A 214 -11.67 -2.65 15.77
CA ASP A 214 -13.07 -2.29 15.78
C ASP A 214 -13.71 -2.73 14.46
N LEU A 215 -14.31 -3.93 14.49
CA LEU A 215 -14.96 -4.52 13.33
C LEU A 215 -16.19 -3.72 12.86
N SER A 216 -16.74 -2.79 13.65
CA SER A 216 -17.83 -1.92 13.20
C SER A 216 -17.39 -0.93 12.12
N LYS A 217 -16.08 -0.67 12.02
CA LYS A 217 -15.47 0.14 10.95
C LYS A 217 -15.29 -0.63 9.63
N VAL A 218 -15.49 -1.95 9.65
CA VAL A 218 -15.36 -2.78 8.45
C VAL A 218 -16.65 -2.72 7.64
N THR A 219 -16.54 -2.17 6.44
CA THR A 219 -17.63 -2.13 5.45
C THR A 219 -17.20 -2.85 4.18
N ILE A 220 -18.14 -3.54 3.54
CA ILE A 220 -17.91 -4.21 2.25
C ILE A 220 -18.68 -3.45 1.18
N ASP A 221 -17.97 -2.65 0.40
CA ASP A 221 -18.51 -1.94 -0.77
C ASP A 221 -18.11 -2.68 -2.06
N ARG A 222 -19.07 -3.37 -2.68
CA ARG A 222 -18.84 -4.15 -3.92
C ARG A 222 -18.90 -3.31 -5.20
N GLY A 223 -19.08 -2.00 -5.07
CA GLY A 223 -19.19 -1.08 -6.20
C GLY A 223 -20.42 -1.35 -7.08
N GLU A 224 -20.34 -0.94 -8.34
CA GLU A 224 -21.45 -0.98 -9.30
C GLU A 224 -21.64 -2.37 -9.94
N ILE A 225 -22.15 -3.32 -9.16
CA ILE A 225 -22.63 -4.61 -9.69
C ILE A 225 -24.07 -4.44 -10.16
N VAL A 226 -24.32 -4.76 -11.43
CA VAL A 226 -25.65 -4.63 -12.02
C VAL A 226 -26.61 -5.72 -11.51
N ALA A 227 -27.83 -5.30 -11.18
CA ALA A 227 -28.91 -6.22 -10.81
C ALA A 227 -29.34 -7.07 -12.01
N THR A 228 -29.80 -8.30 -11.74
CA THR A 228 -30.20 -9.23 -12.80
C THR A 228 -31.44 -8.74 -13.55
N GLU A 229 -32.34 -8.08 -12.84
CA GLU A 229 -33.57 -7.48 -13.37
C GLU A 229 -33.25 -6.41 -14.42
N THR A 230 -32.23 -5.58 -14.15
CA THR A 230 -31.74 -4.56 -15.10
C THR A 230 -31.20 -5.20 -16.38
N LEU A 231 -30.49 -6.33 -16.26
CA LEU A 231 -30.00 -7.08 -17.43
C LEU A 231 -31.15 -7.71 -18.23
N LEU A 232 -32.17 -8.24 -17.53
CA LEU A 232 -33.34 -8.83 -18.16
C LEU A 232 -34.20 -7.80 -18.90
N ALA A 233 -34.19 -6.53 -18.46
CA ALA A 233 -34.94 -5.43 -19.07
C ALA A 233 -34.31 -4.82 -20.33
N LEU A 234 -33.09 -5.21 -20.72
CA LEU A 234 -32.43 -4.73 -21.95
C LEU A 234 -33.33 -4.96 -23.19
N ALA A 235 -33.26 -4.10 -24.21
CA ALA A 235 -34.11 -4.27 -25.39
C ALA A 235 -33.79 -5.58 -26.14
N LYS A 236 -34.75 -6.12 -26.90
CA LYS A 236 -34.51 -7.34 -27.69
C LYS A 236 -33.42 -7.06 -28.74
N GLY A 237 -32.37 -7.89 -28.76
CA GLY A 237 -31.22 -7.71 -29.64
C GLY A 237 -30.12 -6.79 -29.08
N GLU A 238 -30.35 -6.15 -27.93
CA GLU A 238 -29.34 -5.34 -27.24
C GLU A 238 -28.47 -6.23 -26.34
N GLY A 239 -27.15 -6.12 -26.51
CA GLY A 239 -26.15 -6.77 -25.67
C GLY A 239 -25.73 -5.92 -24.47
N PHE A 240 -25.20 -6.56 -23.42
CA PHE A 240 -24.69 -5.83 -22.27
C PHE A 240 -23.37 -5.12 -22.59
N LYS A 241 -23.34 -3.81 -22.32
CA LYS A 241 -22.14 -2.97 -22.49
C LYS A 241 -21.29 -2.98 -21.22
N ARG A 242 -20.44 -4.00 -21.05
CA ARG A 242 -19.54 -4.11 -19.88
C ARG A 242 -18.64 -2.88 -19.71
N TYR A 243 -18.21 -2.28 -20.82
CA TYR A 243 -17.28 -1.15 -20.85
C TYR A 243 -18.00 0.14 -21.24
N ARG A 244 -19.28 0.27 -20.87
CA ARG A 244 -20.08 1.48 -21.10
C ARG A 244 -19.31 2.73 -20.69
N ILE A 245 -19.22 3.72 -21.57
CA ILE A 245 -18.62 5.00 -21.23
C ILE A 245 -19.60 5.75 -20.34
N THR A 246 -19.19 6.06 -19.12
CA THR A 246 -19.97 6.81 -18.14
C THR A 246 -19.23 8.08 -17.74
N GLU A 247 -19.95 9.03 -17.15
CA GLU A 247 -19.36 10.28 -16.66
C GLU A 247 -18.32 10.05 -15.55
N SER A 248 -18.48 9.02 -14.73
CA SER A 248 -17.50 8.64 -13.70
C SER A 248 -16.34 7.79 -14.23
N GLY A 249 -16.45 7.26 -15.46
CA GLY A 249 -15.55 6.23 -16.00
C GLY A 249 -15.81 4.81 -15.47
N ILE A 250 -16.68 4.67 -14.46
CA ILE A 250 -17.07 3.37 -13.87
C ILE A 250 -18.25 2.81 -14.67
N SER A 251 -18.05 1.65 -15.28
CA SER A 251 -19.10 0.94 -16.01
C SER A 251 -19.84 -0.03 -15.08
N PRO A 252 -21.14 -0.26 -15.25
CA PRO A 252 -21.82 -1.36 -14.57
C PRO A 252 -21.12 -2.69 -14.84
N ARG A 253 -20.98 -3.53 -13.81
CA ARG A 253 -20.35 -4.85 -13.92
C ARG A 253 -21.38 -5.95 -13.73
N SER A 254 -21.50 -6.85 -14.70
CA SER A 254 -22.18 -8.13 -14.53
C SER A 254 -21.23 -9.20 -14.02
N LEU A 255 -21.79 -10.26 -13.44
CA LEU A 255 -21.06 -11.44 -13.00
C LEU A 255 -21.40 -12.64 -13.88
N PRO A 256 -20.45 -13.55 -14.13
CA PRO A 256 -20.73 -14.80 -14.81
C PRO A 256 -21.92 -15.55 -14.18
N GLY A 257 -22.81 -16.08 -15.03
CA GLY A 257 -24.05 -16.73 -14.62
C GLY A 257 -25.28 -15.83 -14.61
N GLN A 258 -25.14 -14.50 -14.64
CA GLN A 258 -26.28 -13.60 -14.78
C GLN A 258 -26.84 -13.64 -16.22
N PRO A 259 -28.13 -13.96 -16.43
CA PRO A 259 -28.74 -13.93 -17.75
C PRO A 259 -28.62 -12.55 -18.40
N ARG A 260 -28.31 -12.52 -19.70
CA ARG A 260 -28.15 -11.30 -20.50
C ARG A 260 -27.00 -10.38 -20.09
N GLY A 261 -26.18 -10.78 -19.10
CA GLY A 261 -24.98 -10.08 -18.68
C GLY A 261 -23.70 -10.57 -19.34
N GLN A 262 -23.78 -11.31 -20.46
CA GLN A 262 -22.60 -11.88 -21.09
C GLN A 262 -21.71 -10.79 -21.70
N TYR A 263 -20.40 -10.91 -21.49
CA TYR A 263 -19.39 -10.04 -22.11
C TYR A 263 -18.07 -10.79 -22.25
N LEU A 264 -17.19 -10.26 -23.10
CA LEU A 264 -15.80 -10.72 -23.24
C LEU A 264 -14.88 -9.77 -22.45
N ALA A 265 -14.12 -10.31 -21.51
CA ALA A 265 -12.97 -9.62 -20.95
C ALA A 265 -11.74 -9.88 -21.82
N THR A 266 -11.06 -8.84 -22.28
CA THR A 266 -9.90 -8.95 -23.17
C THR A 266 -8.80 -7.96 -22.80
N GLY A 267 -7.55 -8.32 -23.07
CA GLY A 267 -6.39 -7.44 -22.95
C GLY A 267 -6.16 -6.54 -24.16
N VAL A 268 -6.89 -6.77 -25.26
CA VAL A 268 -6.85 -5.92 -26.46
C VAL A 268 -7.80 -4.73 -26.26
N GLU A 269 -7.48 -3.57 -26.85
CA GLU A 269 -8.41 -2.43 -26.85
C GLU A 269 -9.76 -2.82 -27.45
N HIS A 270 -10.83 -2.32 -26.84
CA HIS A 270 -12.18 -2.79 -27.11
C HIS A 270 -13.22 -1.67 -27.08
N ASP A 271 -14.36 -1.92 -27.70
CA ASP A 271 -15.54 -1.07 -27.62
C ASP A 271 -16.33 -1.29 -26.31
N GLU A 272 -17.44 -0.57 -26.15
CA GLU A 272 -18.30 -0.68 -24.96
C GLU A 272 -18.84 -2.11 -24.68
N TYR A 273 -18.87 -2.99 -25.69
CA TYR A 273 -19.33 -4.38 -25.58
C TYR A 273 -18.19 -5.37 -25.30
N GLY A 274 -16.94 -4.92 -25.32
CA GLY A 274 -15.76 -5.78 -25.15
C GLY A 274 -15.28 -6.41 -26.46
N LYS A 275 -15.71 -5.91 -27.62
CA LYS A 275 -15.22 -6.36 -28.92
C LYS A 275 -13.97 -5.58 -29.31
N VAL A 276 -13.00 -6.25 -29.92
CA VAL A 276 -11.75 -5.62 -30.39
C VAL A 276 -12.07 -4.42 -31.28
N SER A 277 -11.40 -3.30 -31.01
CA SER A 277 -11.58 -2.06 -31.76
C SER A 277 -10.26 -1.32 -31.94
N GLU A 278 -9.94 -1.00 -33.18
CA GLU A 278 -8.79 -0.18 -33.58
C GLU A 278 -9.21 1.24 -34.01
N ASP A 279 -10.50 1.60 -33.86
CA ASP A 279 -10.97 2.96 -34.19
C ASP A 279 -10.27 3.99 -33.28
N PRO A 280 -9.59 5.01 -33.84
CA PRO A 280 -8.87 6.00 -33.05
C PRO A 280 -9.75 6.76 -32.04
N ARG A 281 -11.02 6.99 -32.36
CA ARG A 281 -11.97 7.67 -31.45
C ARG A 281 -12.32 6.77 -30.28
N ASN A 282 -12.52 5.48 -30.52
CA ASN A 282 -12.72 4.51 -29.45
C ASN A 282 -11.51 4.46 -28.52
N ARG A 283 -10.30 4.41 -29.07
CA ARG A 283 -9.05 4.40 -28.29
C ARG A 283 -8.95 5.62 -27.38
N VAL A 284 -9.21 6.82 -27.89
CA VAL A 284 -9.17 8.05 -27.09
C VAL A 284 -10.19 8.00 -25.95
N GLU A 285 -11.43 7.62 -26.24
CA GLU A 285 -12.50 7.65 -25.23
C GLU A 285 -12.34 6.54 -24.18
N MET A 286 -11.92 5.32 -24.56
CA MET A 286 -11.65 4.24 -23.60
C MET A 286 -10.47 4.55 -22.68
N MET A 287 -9.41 5.17 -23.21
CA MET A 287 -8.30 5.63 -22.37
C MET A 287 -8.75 6.69 -21.37
N ARG A 288 -9.46 7.72 -21.83
CA ARG A 288 -10.02 8.75 -20.95
C ARG A 288 -10.93 8.15 -19.89
N LYS A 289 -11.84 7.25 -20.27
CA LYS A 289 -12.74 6.53 -19.37
C LYS A 289 -11.97 5.82 -18.25
N ARG A 290 -10.92 5.05 -18.58
CA ARG A 290 -10.14 4.30 -17.58
C ARG A 290 -9.45 5.23 -16.58
N PHE A 291 -8.91 6.37 -17.01
CA PHE A 291 -8.26 7.34 -16.12
C PHE A 291 -9.26 8.17 -15.30
N ARG A 292 -10.41 8.52 -15.90
CA ARG A 292 -11.48 9.30 -15.26
C ARG A 292 -11.98 8.70 -13.95
N LYS A 293 -11.88 7.38 -13.83
CA LYS A 293 -12.21 6.63 -12.61
C LYS A 293 -11.59 7.23 -11.35
N LEU A 294 -10.38 7.78 -11.44
CA LEU A 294 -9.65 8.31 -10.29
C LEU A 294 -9.93 9.79 -10.01
N GLU A 295 -10.61 10.52 -10.90
CA GLU A 295 -10.86 11.97 -10.75
C GLU A 295 -11.67 12.31 -9.50
N ASN A 296 -12.54 11.40 -9.07
CA ASN A 296 -13.40 11.56 -7.89
C ASN A 296 -12.90 10.79 -6.65
N LEU A 297 -11.71 10.17 -6.73
CA LEU A 297 -11.10 9.56 -5.55
C LEU A 297 -10.73 10.66 -4.56
N ARG A 298 -11.33 10.62 -3.37
CA ARG A 298 -11.04 11.52 -2.25
C ARG A 298 -10.68 10.66 -1.06
N GLU A 299 -9.39 10.57 -0.80
CA GLU A 299 -8.83 9.68 0.19
C GLU A 299 -7.67 10.44 0.86
N PRO A 300 -7.59 10.48 2.20
CA PRO A 300 -6.47 11.13 2.87
C PRO A 300 -5.18 10.42 2.46
N GLY A 301 -4.28 11.16 1.83
CA GLY A 301 -3.02 10.62 1.31
C GLY A 301 -1.83 10.85 2.24
N VAL A 302 -1.96 11.71 3.25
CA VAL A 302 -0.89 12.00 4.22
C VAL A 302 -1.45 11.99 5.65
N ALA A 303 -0.77 11.29 6.56
CA ALA A 303 -0.97 11.45 7.99
C ALA A 303 0.06 12.44 8.55
N VAL A 304 -0.38 13.43 9.31
CA VAL A 304 0.46 14.53 9.80
C VAL A 304 0.57 14.47 11.32
N TYR A 305 1.79 14.57 11.84
CA TYR A 305 2.10 14.61 13.27
C TYR A 305 2.89 15.88 13.59
N GLY A 306 2.33 16.71 14.47
CA GLY A 306 2.86 18.05 14.79
C GLY A 306 2.07 19.16 14.09
N GLU A 307 2.59 20.39 14.18
CA GLU A 307 1.97 21.57 13.57
C GLU A 307 2.19 21.61 12.05
N ARG A 308 1.33 22.31 11.31
CA ARG A 308 1.49 22.43 9.84
C ARG A 308 2.63 23.36 9.41
N THR A 309 3.06 24.26 10.31
CA THR A 309 4.23 25.13 10.10
C THR A 309 5.40 24.66 10.96
N SER A 310 6.58 24.53 10.37
CA SER A 310 7.74 23.96 11.06
C SER A 310 9.08 24.49 10.59
N ASP A 311 10.11 24.35 11.43
CA ASP A 311 11.50 24.56 11.02
C ASP A 311 11.94 23.45 10.06
N ILE A 312 11.47 22.22 10.30
CA ILE A 312 11.73 21.09 9.41
C ILE A 312 10.51 20.18 9.26
N LEU A 313 10.24 19.76 8.04
CA LEU A 313 9.27 18.72 7.68
C LEU A 313 10.02 17.42 7.34
N LEU A 314 9.74 16.37 8.09
CA LEU A 314 10.25 15.03 7.85
C LEU A 314 9.19 14.23 7.09
N VAL A 315 9.53 13.71 5.91
CA VAL A 315 8.58 13.01 5.02
C VAL A 315 9.03 11.58 4.81
N GLY A 316 8.12 10.61 4.95
CA GLY A 316 8.41 9.20 4.66
C GLY A 316 7.15 8.38 4.40
N PHE A 317 7.32 7.08 4.15
CA PHE A 317 6.23 6.12 3.98
C PHE A 317 6.61 4.74 4.54
N GLY A 318 5.64 3.84 4.70
CA GLY A 318 5.91 2.50 5.24
C GLY A 318 6.51 2.51 6.65
N ALA A 319 7.46 1.62 6.91
CA ALA A 319 8.11 1.44 8.22
C ALA A 319 8.96 2.64 8.69
N THR A 320 9.20 3.65 7.87
CA THR A 320 9.90 4.88 8.30
C THR A 320 9.13 5.67 9.36
N ARG A 321 7.82 5.42 9.55
CA ARG A 321 6.98 6.11 10.53
C ARG A 321 7.57 6.15 11.94
N GLY A 322 8.01 5.01 12.46
CA GLY A 322 8.50 4.90 13.85
C GLY A 322 9.73 5.79 14.06
N PRO A 323 10.82 5.57 13.31
CA PRO A 323 12.01 6.40 13.40
C PRO A 323 11.74 7.90 13.16
N LEU A 324 10.83 8.24 12.26
CA LEU A 324 10.45 9.63 11.98
C LEU A 324 9.74 10.31 13.14
N ASP A 325 8.75 9.65 13.76
CA ASP A 325 8.02 10.24 14.89
C ASP A 325 8.91 10.33 16.15
N GLU A 326 9.84 9.40 16.34
CA GLU A 326 10.84 9.49 17.43
C GLU A 326 11.83 10.63 17.19
N ALA A 327 12.41 10.73 15.99
CA ALA A 327 13.29 11.84 15.62
C ALA A 327 12.58 13.20 15.74
N ARG A 328 11.31 13.29 15.36
CA ARG A 328 10.48 14.49 15.54
C ARG A 328 10.38 14.89 17.01
N LYS A 329 10.15 13.94 17.92
CA LYS A 329 10.05 14.20 19.36
C LYS A 329 11.40 14.65 19.93
N GLU A 330 12.50 14.05 19.49
CA GLU A 330 13.86 14.46 19.89
C GLU A 330 14.18 15.89 19.44
N LEU A 331 13.91 16.23 18.18
CA LEU A 331 14.10 17.59 17.65
C LEU A 331 13.25 18.61 18.42
N LEU A 332 12.00 18.27 18.72
CA LEU A 332 11.12 19.12 19.51
C LEU A 332 11.65 19.34 20.93
N ALA A 333 12.17 18.30 21.58
CA ALA A 333 12.80 18.41 22.90
C ALA A 333 14.05 19.31 22.89
N SER A 334 14.74 19.39 21.74
CA SER A 334 15.88 20.28 21.50
C SER A 334 15.48 21.70 21.06
N GLY A 335 14.18 22.02 21.01
CA GLY A 335 13.68 23.35 20.65
C GLY A 335 13.50 23.59 19.15
N VAL A 336 13.63 22.57 18.31
CA VAL A 336 13.37 22.65 16.86
C VAL A 336 11.92 22.25 16.58
N GLN A 337 11.14 23.13 15.95
CA GLN A 337 9.78 22.78 15.55
C GLN A 337 9.82 21.79 14.38
N ALA A 338 9.55 20.51 14.64
CA ALA A 338 9.57 19.44 13.64
C ALA A 338 8.17 18.87 13.39
N THR A 339 7.85 18.63 12.11
CA THR A 339 6.59 18.00 11.66
C THR A 339 6.91 16.74 10.91
N HIS A 340 6.13 15.67 11.13
CA HIS A 340 6.25 14.41 10.40
C HIS A 340 5.04 14.23 9.48
N ALA A 341 5.30 14.12 8.18
CA ALA A 341 4.33 13.74 7.17
C ALA A 341 4.57 12.29 6.74
N GLN A 342 3.64 11.41 7.08
CA GLN A 342 3.65 10.02 6.65
C GLN A 342 2.75 9.87 5.41
N VAL A 343 3.35 9.59 4.26
CA VAL A 343 2.60 9.32 3.02
C VAL A 343 1.91 7.96 3.13
N ARG A 344 0.59 7.98 2.96
CA ARG A 344 -0.37 6.86 3.09
C ARG A 344 -0.86 6.34 1.75
N MET A 345 -0.72 7.14 0.70
CA MET A 345 -1.11 6.81 -0.66
C MET A 345 0.00 7.28 -1.61
N LEU A 346 0.58 6.34 -2.37
CA LEU A 346 1.62 6.62 -3.37
C LEU A 346 1.02 6.89 -4.76
N ALA A 347 -0.20 6.42 -5.01
CA ALA A 347 -0.96 6.70 -6.22
C ALA A 347 -2.48 6.62 -5.94
N PRO A 348 -3.29 7.56 -6.43
CA PRO A 348 -2.92 8.91 -6.88
C PRO A 348 -2.08 9.64 -5.83
N PHE A 349 -1.06 10.38 -6.27
CA PHE A 349 -0.15 11.04 -5.35
C PHE A 349 -0.83 12.25 -4.67
N PRO A 350 -0.73 12.43 -3.34
CA PRO A 350 -1.40 13.49 -2.61
C PRO A 350 -0.66 14.83 -2.73
N ALA A 351 -0.57 15.33 -3.95
CA ALA A 351 0.26 16.47 -4.31
C ALA A 351 -0.16 17.76 -3.57
N GLU A 352 -1.47 18.04 -3.50
CA GLU A 352 -2.02 19.23 -2.83
C GLU A 352 -1.76 19.18 -1.31
N GLU A 353 -2.03 18.05 -0.66
CA GLU A 353 -1.80 17.89 0.79
C GLU A 353 -0.32 18.05 1.15
N LEU A 354 0.60 17.51 0.34
CA LEU A 354 2.04 17.67 0.55
C LEU A 354 2.52 19.07 0.20
N ALA A 355 1.95 19.73 -0.82
CA ALA A 355 2.28 21.11 -1.17
C ALA A 355 2.05 22.04 0.03
N ASP A 356 0.89 21.94 0.68
CA ASP A 356 0.55 22.75 1.86
C ASP A 356 1.57 22.58 3.00
N LEU A 357 2.06 21.36 3.22
CA LEU A 357 3.04 21.07 4.27
C LEU A 357 4.44 21.56 3.89
N ILE A 358 4.82 21.41 2.63
CA ILE A 358 6.11 21.88 2.10
C ILE A 358 6.18 23.41 2.15
N GLU A 359 5.10 24.12 1.81
CA GLU A 359 5.03 25.58 1.90
C GLU A 359 5.13 26.09 3.35
N GLY A 360 4.58 25.32 4.30
CA GLY A 360 4.63 25.61 5.73
C GLY A 360 5.97 25.34 6.41
N ALA A 361 6.91 24.67 5.75
CA ALA A 361 8.18 24.25 6.33
C ALA A 361 9.35 25.11 5.85
N LYS A 362 10.32 25.40 6.72
CA LYS A 362 11.57 26.06 6.30
C LYS A 362 12.47 25.09 5.52
N HIS A 363 12.55 23.84 5.98
CA HIS A 363 13.31 22.75 5.38
C HIS A 363 12.46 21.49 5.21
N VAL A 364 12.73 20.70 4.18
CA VAL A 364 12.05 19.42 3.96
C VAL A 364 13.09 18.32 3.81
N LEU A 365 12.98 17.26 4.60
CA LEU A 365 13.83 16.09 4.55
C LEU A 365 13.00 14.85 4.22
N VAL A 366 13.21 14.29 3.02
CA VAL A 366 12.56 13.03 2.60
C VAL A 366 13.43 11.85 3.02
N VAL A 367 12.92 11.02 3.92
CA VAL A 367 13.61 9.86 4.49
C VAL A 367 13.06 8.58 3.86
N GLU A 368 13.90 7.84 3.15
CA GLU A 368 13.46 6.65 2.42
C GLU A 368 14.55 5.58 2.25
N ASN A 369 14.12 4.32 2.23
CA ASN A 369 15.01 3.17 2.19
C ASN A 369 15.28 2.67 0.75
N ASN A 370 15.77 3.55 -0.13
CA ASN A 370 16.19 3.17 -1.48
C ASN A 370 17.30 4.11 -1.97
N PHE A 371 18.05 3.69 -3.00
CA PHE A 371 19.19 4.45 -3.52
C PHE A 371 18.79 5.71 -4.30
N SER A 372 17.72 5.63 -5.10
CA SER A 372 17.37 6.67 -6.08
C SER A 372 16.54 7.82 -5.52
N GLY A 373 16.02 7.70 -4.29
CA GLY A 373 15.11 8.68 -3.72
C GLY A 373 13.74 8.68 -4.42
N GLN A 374 13.10 7.52 -4.55
CA GLN A 374 11.86 7.37 -5.34
C GLN A 374 10.70 8.23 -4.82
N LEU A 375 10.51 8.32 -3.50
CA LEU A 375 9.50 9.21 -2.92
C LEU A 375 9.84 10.67 -3.18
N LYS A 376 11.10 11.08 -3.00
CA LYS A 376 11.52 12.45 -3.35
C LYS A 376 11.26 12.77 -4.82
N GLN A 377 11.49 11.82 -5.72
CA GLN A 377 11.23 12.00 -7.15
C GLN A 377 9.72 12.14 -7.43
N LEU A 378 8.85 11.37 -6.76
CA LEU A 378 7.40 11.58 -6.86
C LEU A 378 6.96 12.94 -6.32
N ILE A 379 7.53 13.39 -5.20
CA ILE A 379 7.28 14.74 -4.66
C ILE A 379 7.67 15.79 -5.71
N LYS A 380 8.88 15.69 -6.28
CA LYS A 380 9.31 16.62 -7.33
C LYS A 380 8.39 16.61 -8.54
N LEU A 381 7.97 15.43 -8.99
CA LEU A 381 7.12 15.27 -10.17
C LEU A 381 5.73 15.88 -9.95
N HIS A 382 5.07 15.53 -8.83
CA HIS A 382 3.66 15.89 -8.64
C HIS A 382 3.46 17.18 -7.85
N VAL A 383 4.25 17.41 -6.80
CA VAL A 383 4.15 18.62 -5.97
C VAL A 383 4.82 19.80 -6.68
N GLY A 384 5.88 19.56 -7.46
CA GLY A 384 6.55 20.59 -8.24
C GLY A 384 5.58 21.33 -9.17
N ASP A 385 4.69 20.59 -9.85
CA ASP A 385 3.66 21.15 -10.72
C ASP A 385 2.63 21.99 -9.94
N VAL A 386 2.19 21.50 -8.78
CA VAL A 386 1.25 22.23 -7.91
C VAL A 386 1.85 23.54 -7.42
N LEU A 387 3.10 23.52 -6.93
CA LEU A 387 3.77 24.72 -6.44
C LEU A 387 4.05 25.73 -7.55
N ALA A 388 4.40 25.26 -8.75
CA ALA A 388 4.55 26.12 -9.92
C ALA A 388 3.21 26.78 -10.30
N ALA A 389 2.11 26.01 -10.31
CA ALA A 389 0.77 26.53 -10.58
C ALA A 389 0.30 27.56 -9.53
N ARG A 390 0.71 27.38 -8.26
CA ARG A 390 0.45 28.32 -7.16
C ARG A 390 1.35 29.56 -7.15
N ALA A 391 2.35 29.63 -8.05
CA ALA A 391 3.42 30.65 -8.02
C ALA A 391 4.08 30.75 -6.63
N SER A 392 4.28 29.60 -5.98
CA SER A 392 4.81 29.55 -4.61
C SER A 392 6.22 30.14 -4.54
N SER A 393 6.47 30.95 -3.51
CA SER A 393 7.82 31.43 -3.20
C SER A 393 8.73 30.30 -2.67
N ARG A 394 8.12 29.18 -2.26
CA ARG A 394 8.78 27.95 -1.81
C ARG A 394 8.87 26.97 -2.99
N GLY A 395 9.97 27.02 -3.74
CA GLY A 395 10.25 26.05 -4.79
C GLY A 395 10.82 24.72 -4.27
N MET A 396 11.13 23.75 -5.14
CA MET A 396 11.68 22.44 -4.74
C MET A 396 13.16 22.45 -4.28
N THR A 397 13.80 23.62 -4.19
CA THR A 397 15.23 23.77 -3.88
C THR A 397 15.57 23.44 -2.43
N HIS A 398 14.60 23.50 -1.50
CA HIS A 398 14.78 23.20 -0.07
C HIS A 398 14.35 21.77 0.32
N VAL A 399 14.12 20.89 -0.68
CA VAL A 399 13.78 19.47 -0.47
C VAL A 399 15.02 18.59 -0.55
N ALA A 400 15.55 18.23 0.61
CA ALA A 400 16.65 17.28 0.79
C ALA A 400 16.14 15.83 0.85
N SER A 401 17.07 14.88 0.77
CA SER A 401 16.75 13.47 1.02
C SER A 401 17.83 12.82 1.87
N LEU A 402 17.38 11.95 2.77
CA LEU A 402 18.19 11.00 3.50
C LEU A 402 17.84 9.59 2.99
N VAL A 403 18.75 8.99 2.23
CA VAL A 403 18.58 7.66 1.65
C VAL A 403 19.37 6.61 2.42
N LYS A 404 18.81 5.40 2.57
CA LYS A 404 19.50 4.25 3.18
C LYS A 404 19.15 2.93 2.49
N TYR A 405 20.16 2.30 1.90
CA TYR A 405 20.03 1.12 1.04
C TYR A 405 21.00 0.00 1.46
N ASN A 406 21.36 -0.06 2.75
CA ASN A 406 22.25 -1.09 3.30
C ASN A 406 21.49 -2.26 3.94
N GLY A 407 20.18 -2.38 3.67
CA GLY A 407 19.35 -3.46 4.20
C GLY A 407 18.88 -3.31 5.64
N LYS A 408 19.17 -2.18 6.31
CA LYS A 408 18.77 -1.88 7.69
C LYS A 408 17.76 -0.72 7.74
N PRO A 409 16.82 -0.73 8.71
CA PRO A 409 15.94 0.42 8.94
C PRO A 409 16.75 1.62 9.45
N PHE A 410 16.14 2.81 9.39
CA PHE A 410 16.68 4.02 10.01
C PHE A 410 16.65 3.94 11.53
N LEU A 411 17.69 4.47 12.16
CA LEU A 411 17.66 4.86 13.57
C LEU A 411 17.19 6.32 13.68
N PRO A 412 16.43 6.67 14.73
CA PRO A 412 16.03 8.06 14.98
C PRO A 412 17.22 9.03 14.97
N SER A 413 18.34 8.62 15.59
CA SER A 413 19.57 9.42 15.67
C SER A 413 20.18 9.77 14.30
N GLU A 414 20.04 8.91 13.29
CA GLU A 414 20.51 9.19 11.92
C GLU A 414 19.66 10.31 11.28
N ILE A 415 18.36 10.31 11.55
CA ILE A 415 17.42 11.32 11.05
C ILE A 415 17.65 12.65 11.77
N VAL A 416 17.81 12.63 13.10
CA VAL A 416 18.12 13.83 13.90
C VAL A 416 19.43 14.48 13.44
N ALA A 417 20.51 13.70 13.32
CA ALA A 417 21.80 14.21 12.86
C ALA A 417 21.68 14.89 11.49
N ARG A 418 20.99 14.26 10.54
CA ARG A 418 20.77 14.86 9.22
C ARG A 418 19.88 16.10 9.27
N ALA A 419 18.82 16.09 10.07
CA ALA A 419 17.95 17.24 10.25
C ALA A 419 18.72 18.46 10.78
N GLU A 420 19.61 18.26 11.75
CA GLU A 420 20.46 19.32 12.28
C GLU A 420 21.46 19.86 11.24
N GLU A 421 22.01 19.01 10.37
CA GLU A 421 22.87 19.44 9.26
C GLU A 421 22.11 20.38 8.30
N GLU A 422 20.90 20.00 7.88
CA GLU A 422 20.06 20.81 6.99
C GLU A 422 19.70 22.17 7.62
N LEU A 423 19.39 22.18 8.92
CA LEU A 423 19.10 23.40 9.65
C LEU A 423 20.34 24.31 9.77
N LYS A 424 21.55 23.76 9.94
CA LYS A 424 22.81 24.54 10.04
C LYS A 424 23.23 25.15 8.71
N HIS A 425 23.08 24.44 7.60
CA HIS A 425 23.44 24.94 6.27
C HIS A 425 22.63 26.17 5.87
N ALA A 426 21.43 26.34 6.43
CA ALA A 426 20.55 27.48 6.21
C ALA A 426 21.03 28.79 6.83
N TYR A 427 21.85 28.73 7.88
CA TYR A 427 22.37 29.92 8.59
C TYR A 427 23.72 30.41 8.04
N ALA A 428 24.31 29.69 7.08
CA ALA A 428 25.61 30.00 6.49
C ALA A 428 25.53 30.65 5.09
N CYS A 429 24.32 30.77 4.52
CA CYS A 429 24.01 31.53 3.30
C CYS A 429 23.09 32.69 3.65
#